data_AF-A0A9Q0YBR5-F1
#
_entry.id   AF-A0A9Q0YBR5-F1
#
_cell.length_a   1.000
_cell.length_b   1.000
_cell.length_c   1.000
_cell.angle_alpha   90.00
_cell.angle_beta   90.00
_cell.angle_gamma   90.00
#
_symmetry.space_group_name_H-M   'P 1'
#
loop_
_entity.id
_entity.type
_entity.pdbx_description
1 polymer ?
#
loop_
_entity_poly.entity_id
_entity_poly.type
_entity_poly.pdbx_seq_one_letter_code
_entity_poly.pdbx_strand_id
1 'polypeptide(L)'
;MHKEYDFLFFLKMQHLRQLQPRFFSTVKGLNEVVIASYARTPVGSFRSSLSALPTPRLGTVAIQAAIDKAGIPMNEVKEVYMGSVLQAAQGQAPARQAALGAGET
;
A
#
# COMPACT_ATOMS: atom_id res chain seq x y z
N MET A 1 47.52 24.93 5.75
CA MET A 1 46.16 25.52 5.70
C MET A 1 45.34 25.10 4.48
N HIS A 2 45.86 25.00 3.26
CA HIS A 2 45.04 24.64 2.07
C HIS A 2 44.44 23.22 2.06
N LYS A 3 45.07 22.23 2.71
CA LYS A 3 44.64 20.82 2.68
C LYS A 3 43.37 20.53 3.52
N GLU A 4 43.09 21.33 4.54
CA GLU A 4 41.91 21.15 5.39
C GLU A 4 40.63 21.65 4.71
N TYR A 5 40.70 22.73 3.93
CA TYR A 5 39.56 23.24 3.17
C TYR A 5 39.11 22.28 2.07
N ASP A 6 40.05 21.60 1.40
CA ASP A 6 39.74 20.55 0.42
C ASP A 6 39.07 19.33 1.08
N PHE A 7 39.49 18.95 2.29
CA PHE A 7 38.88 17.85 3.03
C PHE A 7 37.48 18.21 3.54
N LEU A 8 37.29 19.44 4.02
CA LEU A 8 35.97 19.97 4.40
C LEU A 8 35.04 20.09 3.18
N PHE A 9 35.57 20.49 2.02
CA PHE A 9 34.84 20.53 0.75
C PHE A 9 34.44 19.13 0.27
N PHE A 10 35.34 18.16 0.40
CA PHE A 10 35.07 16.75 0.09
C PHE A 10 33.99 16.15 1.01
N LEU A 11 34.06 16.38 2.32
CA LEU A 11 32.99 15.97 3.27
C LEU A 11 31.65 16.64 2.95
N LYS A 12 31.66 17.93 2.60
CA LYS A 12 30.45 18.67 2.22
C LYS A 12 29.86 18.15 0.90
N MET A 13 30.69 17.71 -0.05
CA MET A 13 30.24 17.03 -1.27
C MET A 13 29.68 15.61 -1.03
N GLN A 14 30.20 14.87 -0.04
CA GLN A 14 29.64 13.56 0.32
C GLN A 14 28.25 13.67 0.97
N HIS A 15 27.99 14.74 1.73
CA HIS A 15 26.66 15.04 2.27
C HIS A 15 25.66 15.48 1.18
N LEU A 16 26.12 16.18 0.14
CA LEU A 16 25.28 16.66 -0.96
C LEU A 16 24.88 15.59 -1.98
N ARG A 17 25.54 14.41 -2.00
CA ARG A 17 25.13 13.26 -2.85
C ARG A 17 23.89 12.51 -2.36
N GLN A 18 23.47 12.72 -1.11
CA GLN A 18 22.30 12.02 -0.56
C GLN A 18 20.96 12.70 -0.92
N LEU A 19 20.99 13.86 -1.58
CA LEU A 19 19.79 14.66 -1.88
C LEU A 19 19.42 14.63 -3.36
N GLN A 20 19.64 13.52 -4.07
CA GLN A 20 18.99 13.36 -5.37
C GLN A 20 17.57 12.83 -5.12
N PRO A 21 16.51 13.61 -5.42
CA PRO A 21 15.15 13.11 -5.34
C PRO A 21 15.03 11.92 -6.29
N ARG A 22 14.75 10.74 -5.74
CA ARG A 22 14.40 9.58 -6.57
C ARG A 22 13.03 9.88 -7.15
N PHE A 23 13.02 10.33 -8.41
CA PHE A 23 11.76 10.50 -9.12
C PHE A 23 11.21 9.12 -9.47
N PHE A 24 10.01 8.81 -8.98
CA PHE A 24 9.31 7.56 -9.28
C PHE A 24 8.36 7.69 -10.49
N SER A 25 8.12 8.92 -10.96
CA SER A 25 7.31 9.19 -12.15
C SER A 25 8.15 9.62 -13.35
N THR A 26 7.89 9.01 -14.50
CA THR A 26 8.48 9.42 -15.79
C THR A 26 7.81 10.67 -16.38
N VAL A 27 6.58 10.98 -15.95
CA VAL A 27 5.75 12.06 -16.52
C VAL A 27 5.78 13.29 -15.62
N LYS A 28 6.10 14.44 -16.22
CA LYS A 28 6.14 15.74 -15.52
C LYS A 28 4.73 16.24 -15.20
N GLY A 29 4.50 16.69 -13.96
CA GLY A 29 3.26 17.35 -13.53
C GLY A 29 2.21 16.45 -12.86
N LEU A 30 2.51 15.16 -12.65
CA LEU A 30 1.69 14.25 -11.85
C LEU A 30 2.30 14.04 -10.47
N ASN A 31 1.45 13.74 -9.48
CA ASN A 31 1.92 13.30 -8.16
C ASN A 31 2.60 11.95 -8.27
N GLU A 32 3.68 11.75 -7.51
CA GLU A 32 4.35 10.47 -7.44
C GLU A 32 3.50 9.46 -6.66
N VAL A 33 3.41 8.24 -7.19
CA VAL A 33 2.65 7.15 -6.59
C VAL A 33 3.59 6.00 -6.29
N VAL A 34 3.52 5.48 -5.07
CA VAL A 34 4.34 4.37 -4.59
C VAL A 34 3.46 3.29 -3.99
N ILE A 35 3.89 2.04 -4.07
CA ILE A 35 3.26 0.91 -3.37
C ILE A 35 3.90 0.82 -2.00
N ALA A 36 3.17 1.21 -0.95
CA ALA A 36 3.68 1.19 0.44
C ALA A 36 3.74 -0.23 1.01
N SER A 37 2.77 -1.08 0.70
CA SER A 37 2.69 -2.45 1.20
C SER A 37 1.87 -3.36 0.28
N TYR A 38 1.92 -4.67 0.56
CA TYR A 38 1.13 -5.67 -0.14
C TYR A 38 0.76 -6.84 0.79
N ALA A 39 -0.49 -7.29 0.69
CA ALA A 39 -0.96 -8.51 1.31
C ALA A 39 -2.02 -9.19 0.44
N ARG A 40 -2.16 -10.50 0.61
CA ARG A 40 -3.21 -11.31 -0.02
C ARG A 40 -3.59 -12.46 0.88
N THR A 41 -4.80 -12.99 0.70
CA THR A 41 -5.17 -14.28 1.26
C THR A 41 -4.46 -15.43 0.52
N PRO A 42 -4.38 -16.63 1.11
CA PRO A 42 -4.15 -17.85 0.35
C PRO A 42 -5.20 -18.01 -0.76
N VAL A 43 -4.84 -18.68 -1.84
CA VAL A 43 -5.78 -19.02 -2.92
C VAL A 43 -6.36 -20.39 -2.61
N GLY A 44 -7.69 -20.45 -2.44
CA GLY A 44 -8.39 -21.70 -2.21
C GLY A 44 -8.81 -22.36 -3.53
N SER A 45 -8.69 -23.69 -3.61
CA SER A 45 -9.30 -24.46 -4.69
C SER A 45 -10.83 -24.39 -4.60
N PHE A 46 -11.51 -24.63 -5.72
CA PHE A 46 -12.98 -24.61 -5.78
C PHE A 46 -13.57 -25.56 -4.73
N ARG A 47 -14.50 -25.05 -3.91
CA ARG A 47 -15.19 -25.79 -2.83
C ARG A 47 -14.26 -26.38 -1.75
N SER A 48 -13.08 -25.79 -1.54
CA SER A 48 -12.12 -26.21 -0.51
C SER A 48 -12.24 -25.39 0.79
N SER A 49 -11.17 -25.28 1.57
CA SER A 49 -11.09 -24.68 2.91
C SER A 49 -11.63 -23.25 3.03
N LEU A 50 -11.56 -22.44 1.97
CA LEU A 50 -12.05 -21.05 1.98
C LEU A 50 -13.50 -20.92 1.48
N SER A 51 -14.16 -22.02 1.09
CA SER A 51 -15.48 -21.97 0.45
C SER A 51 -16.61 -21.49 1.35
N ALA A 52 -16.46 -21.61 2.67
CA ALA A 52 -17.43 -21.11 3.64
C ALA A 52 -17.34 -19.59 3.86
N LEU A 53 -16.26 -18.94 3.40
CA LEU A 53 -16.03 -17.51 3.60
C LEU A 53 -16.55 -16.71 2.40
N PRO A 54 -17.40 -15.69 2.63
CA PRO A 54 -17.87 -14.83 1.55
C PRO A 54 -16.76 -13.89 1.08
N THR A 55 -16.85 -13.43 -0.17
CA THR A 55 -15.81 -12.61 -0.83
C THR A 55 -15.44 -11.34 -0.03
N PRO A 56 -16.39 -10.55 0.53
CA PRO A 56 -16.05 -9.37 1.32
C PRO A 56 -15.21 -9.67 2.56
N ARG A 57 -15.38 -10.85 3.17
CA ARG A 57 -14.59 -11.26 4.34
C ARG A 57 -13.15 -11.59 3.97
N LEU A 58 -12.93 -12.23 2.82
CA LEU A 58 -11.58 -12.44 2.30
C LEU A 58 -10.91 -11.10 1.96
N GLY A 59 -11.65 -10.16 1.37
CA GLY A 59 -11.21 -8.79 1.13
C GLY A 59 -10.82 -8.05 2.41
N THR A 60 -11.64 -8.16 3.45
CA THR A 60 -11.37 -7.59 4.79
C THR A 60 -10.00 -8.01 5.32
N VAL A 61 -9.72 -9.31 5.31
CA VAL A 61 -8.45 -9.86 5.82
C VAL A 61 -7.26 -9.36 5.00
N ALA A 62 -7.40 -9.28 3.68
CA ALA A 62 -6.35 -8.78 2.81
C ALA A 62 -6.07 -7.29 3.04
N ILE A 63 -7.11 -6.46 3.17
CA ILE A 63 -6.99 -5.02 3.42
C ILE A 63 -6.33 -4.76 4.78
N GLN A 64 -6.82 -5.40 5.85
CA GLN A 64 -6.26 -5.26 7.18
C GLN A 64 -4.76 -5.59 7.20
N ALA A 65 -4.39 -6.75 6.63
CA ALA A 65 -2.99 -7.17 6.60
C ALA A 65 -2.09 -6.25 5.75
N ALA A 66 -2.63 -5.60 4.71
CA ALA A 66 -1.87 -4.61 3.92
C ALA A 66 -1.62 -3.34 4.74
N ILE A 67 -2.62 -2.86 5.46
CA ILE A 67 -2.53 -1.64 6.29
C ILE A 67 -1.59 -1.87 7.47
N ASP A 68 -1.72 -3.01 8.16
CA ASP A 68 -0.84 -3.40 9.26
C ASP A 68 0.62 -3.47 8.80
N LYS A 69 0.89 -4.02 7.61
CA LYS A 69 2.24 -4.07 7.02
C LYS A 69 2.76 -2.71 6.57
N ALA A 70 1.88 -1.79 6.17
CA ALA A 70 2.27 -0.43 5.85
C ALA A 70 2.66 0.35 7.12
N GLY A 71 2.19 -0.10 8.30
CA GLY A 71 2.47 0.55 9.58
C GLY A 71 1.77 1.91 9.73
N ILE A 72 0.66 2.11 9.01
CA ILE A 72 -0.12 3.35 9.04
C ILE A 72 -1.41 3.16 9.86
N PRO A 73 -1.93 4.21 10.49
CA PRO A 73 -3.25 4.14 11.12
C PRO A 73 -4.36 4.08 10.06
N MET A 74 -5.46 3.40 10.38
CA MET A 74 -6.57 3.17 9.45
C MET A 74 -7.21 4.48 8.94
N ASN A 75 -7.19 5.54 9.75
CA ASN A 75 -7.74 6.85 9.39
C ASN A 75 -6.96 7.58 8.29
N GLU A 76 -5.76 7.12 7.91
CA GLU A 76 -5.02 7.65 6.76
C GLU A 76 -5.50 7.06 5.44
N VAL A 77 -6.23 5.94 5.46
CA VAL A 77 -6.86 5.37 4.27
C VAL A 77 -8.08 6.20 3.90
N LYS A 78 -8.00 6.89 2.77
CA LYS A 78 -9.06 7.80 2.30
C LYS A 78 -10.12 7.10 1.47
N GLU A 79 -9.74 6.08 0.72
CA GLU A 79 -10.62 5.41 -0.23
C GLU A 79 -10.14 3.98 -0.51
N VAL A 80 -11.10 3.07 -0.68
CA VAL A 80 -10.85 1.66 -0.97
C VAL A 80 -11.57 1.25 -2.25
N TYR A 81 -10.79 0.82 -3.24
CA TYR A 81 -11.29 0.21 -4.46
C TYR A 81 -11.00 -1.29 -4.44
N MET A 82 -12.05 -2.12 -4.58
CA MET A 82 -11.92 -3.57 -4.60
C MET A 82 -12.61 -4.17 -5.83
N GLY A 83 -11.86 -4.93 -6.62
CA GLY A 83 -12.41 -5.68 -7.75
C GLY A 83 -13.15 -6.93 -7.31
N SER A 84 -14.35 -7.16 -7.84
CA SER A 84 -15.10 -8.40 -7.67
C SER A 84 -15.98 -8.64 -8.90
N VAL A 85 -15.84 -9.81 -9.54
CA VAL A 85 -16.51 -10.10 -10.82
C VAL A 85 -17.90 -10.70 -10.61
N LEU A 86 -18.01 -11.73 -9.77
CA LEU A 86 -19.27 -12.43 -9.49
C LEU A 86 -19.88 -11.95 -8.17
N GLN A 87 -20.62 -10.84 -8.22
CA GLN A 87 -21.13 -10.15 -7.03
C GLN A 87 -22.52 -10.62 -6.56
N ALA A 88 -23.17 -11.53 -7.30
CA ALA A 88 -24.48 -12.03 -6.94
C ALA A 88 -24.50 -12.66 -5.54
N ALA A 89 -25.53 -12.35 -4.77
CA ALA A 89 -25.73 -12.81 -3.39
C ALA A 89 -24.63 -12.43 -2.37
N GLN A 90 -23.73 -11.50 -2.68
CA GLN A 90 -22.73 -10.97 -1.74
C GLN A 90 -23.23 -9.77 -0.92
N GLY A 91 -24.49 -9.37 -1.08
CA GLY A 91 -25.07 -8.16 -0.48
C GLY A 91 -24.70 -6.88 -1.23
N GLN A 92 -25.12 -5.73 -0.67
CA GLN A 92 -24.88 -4.42 -1.28
C GLN A 92 -23.41 -4.01 -1.12
N ALA A 93 -22.84 -3.42 -2.17
CA ALA A 93 -21.49 -2.82 -2.16
C ALA A 93 -20.42 -3.72 -1.50
N PRO A 94 -20.03 -4.85 -2.12
CA PRO A 94 -19.05 -5.78 -1.56
C PRO A 94 -17.71 -5.13 -1.15
N ALA A 95 -17.26 -4.12 -1.88
CA ALA A 95 -16.07 -3.33 -1.55
C ALA A 95 -16.24 -2.56 -0.22
N ARG A 96 -17.39 -1.92 -0.03
CA ARG A 96 -17.69 -1.19 1.22
C ARG A 96 -17.78 -2.15 2.41
N GLN A 97 -18.37 -3.34 2.24
CA GLN A 97 -18.39 -4.36 3.29
C GLN A 97 -16.97 -4.79 3.70
N ALA A 98 -16.06 -4.95 2.75
CA ALA A 98 -14.67 -5.31 3.04
C ALA A 98 -13.90 -4.18 3.75
N ALA A 99 -14.09 -2.94 3.30
CA ALA A 99 -13.56 -1.72 3.90
C ALA A 99 -14.01 -1.56 5.36
N LEU A 100 -15.33 -1.57 5.60
CA LEU A 100 -15.91 -1.47 6.95
C LEU A 100 -15.42 -2.61 7.85
N GLY A 101 -15.30 -3.82 7.30
CA GLY A 101 -14.75 -4.97 8.02
C GLY A 101 -13.29 -4.80 8.44
N ALA A 102 -12.51 -4.02 7.69
CA ALA A 102 -11.09 -3.73 7.97
C ALA A 102 -10.90 -2.50 8.88
N GLY A 103 -11.98 -1.96 9.44
CA GLY A 103 -11.93 -0.82 10.36
C GLY A 103 -12.08 0.55 9.70
N GLU A 104 -12.46 0.62 8.42
CA GLU A 104 -12.85 1.88 7.80
C GLU A 104 -14.16 2.35 8.46
N THR A 105 -14.12 3.46 9.17
CA THR A 105 -15.30 4.09 9.80
C THR A 105 -15.91 5.13 8.88
#